data_AF-A0A950A0D1-F1
#
_entry.id   AF-A0A950A0D1-F1
#
_cell.length_a   1.000
_cell.length_b   1.000
_cell.length_c   1.000
_cell.angle_alpha   90.00
_cell.angle_beta   90.00
_cell.angle_gamma   90.00
#
_symmetry.space_group_name_H-M   'P 1'
#
loop_
_entity.id
_entity.type
_entity.pdbx_description
1 polymer ?
#
loop_
_entity_poly.entity_id
_entity_poly.type
_entity_poly.pdbx_seq_one_letter_code
_entity_poly.pdbx_strand_id
1 'polypeptide(L)'
;METDFLRQEAAARGIDLRIAASFPTDTALAQDRPHDAIIIGALQARHTVALGEPRHHNNDPSLVYTDAARRLMTHLRAVSTAPILLDALPEPTLQPLGFADRGPHSHRNRFRYTNLQLECLAEEFPDVYVIDVPGTLALAGVGTLLDDGLTSFTHFGSPGWMLQRPEPERLAVHNLFPDPQPLADTLGGNPYGRETVMSRAHMDTLTVVLGLDRKKCVIVDLDGVLWPGVLAETGAPFAWSPEVSSPHSYVGLYFGVHEALLALKQRGLLLACVSKNDESTIRQLWRYPPHYPHHRLLTPDSFVTHRINWQDKALNIRSIMDELGFADDTFVFIDDSARERERIRQSLPDIAILGDDLFSLRRTLLTDPRLQPLRITPETAARTELVRAQLERSRLRAELPDEASFLASLAIIRTVEQLTDPTDATTLERVRELFERTTQYNTTGIKFSTAELRALLATPESRLYVLRMRDRLTDHGLVGVAAIVNSEIVNFVLSCRVIGLHGESALLDRILQDASIPLHARIVPTNRNLPVRNLYRDHGFTEQAPGTWLSRDRRKMGQERG
;
A
#
# COMPACT_ATOMS: atom_id res chain seq x y z
N MET A 1 27.50 -11.61 -0.60
CA MET A 1 26.64 -12.76 -0.93
C MET A 1 25.17 -12.37 -0.90
N GLU A 2 24.47 -12.28 0.24
CA GLU A 2 23.04 -11.88 0.26
C GLU A 2 22.78 -10.53 -0.42
N THR A 3 23.68 -9.57 -0.23
CA THR A 3 23.64 -8.26 -0.92
C THR A 3 23.78 -8.36 -2.44
N ASP A 4 24.45 -9.39 -2.96
CA ASP A 4 24.63 -9.59 -4.40
C ASP A 4 23.35 -10.17 -5.03
N PHE A 5 22.69 -11.12 -4.36
CA PHE A 5 21.37 -11.60 -4.77
C PHE A 5 20.34 -10.47 -4.79
N LEU A 6 20.35 -9.61 -3.78
CA LEU A 6 19.46 -8.46 -3.73
C LEU A 6 19.71 -7.47 -4.88
N ARG A 7 20.98 -7.20 -5.21
CA ARG A 7 21.33 -6.37 -6.38
C ARG A 7 20.91 -7.00 -7.70
N GLN A 8 21.08 -8.32 -7.85
CA GLN A 8 20.65 -9.03 -9.07
C GLN A 8 19.13 -8.98 -9.25
N GLU A 9 18.38 -9.22 -8.18
CA GLU A 9 16.91 -9.11 -8.19
C GLU A 9 16.46 -7.67 -8.48
N ALA A 10 17.10 -6.67 -7.87
CA ALA A 10 16.81 -5.26 -8.16
C ALA A 10 17.10 -4.91 -9.63
N ALA A 11 18.24 -5.34 -10.17
CA ALA A 11 18.60 -5.12 -11.57
C ALA A 11 17.61 -5.77 -12.54
N ALA A 12 17.10 -6.97 -12.22
CA ALA A 12 16.07 -7.64 -13.01
C ALA A 12 14.75 -6.85 -13.05
N ARG A 13 14.51 -5.99 -12.05
CA ARG A 13 13.37 -5.06 -11.96
C ARG A 13 13.69 -3.65 -12.48
N GLY A 14 14.89 -3.42 -13.02
CA GLY A 14 15.33 -2.10 -13.47
C GLY A 14 15.59 -1.09 -12.35
N ILE A 15 15.86 -1.55 -11.13
CA ILE A 15 16.10 -0.71 -9.94
C ILE A 15 17.61 -0.58 -9.68
N ASP A 16 18.14 0.64 -9.62
CA ASP A 16 19.51 0.91 -9.14
C ASP A 16 19.57 0.82 -7.61
N LEU A 17 19.93 -0.36 -7.10
CA LEU A 17 20.01 -0.61 -5.66
C LEU A 17 21.44 -0.44 -5.13
N ARG A 18 21.60 0.51 -4.21
CA ARG A 18 22.86 0.74 -3.47
C ARG A 18 22.72 0.23 -2.04
N ILE A 19 23.62 -0.67 -1.66
CA ILE A 19 23.56 -1.35 -0.36
C ILE A 19 24.80 -1.01 0.46
N ALA A 20 24.57 -0.62 1.70
CA ALA A 20 25.56 -0.65 2.78
C ALA A 20 25.12 -1.69 3.82
N ALA A 21 26.06 -2.49 4.31
CA ALA A 21 25.77 -3.55 5.28
C ALA A 21 26.73 -3.46 6.47
N SER A 22 26.22 -3.70 7.67
CA SER A 22 26.99 -3.87 8.90
C SER A 22 26.31 -4.89 9.80
N PHE A 23 26.89 -5.16 10.97
CA PHE A 23 26.26 -6.00 11.98
C PHE A 23 25.05 -5.29 12.60
N PRO A 24 23.99 -6.01 13.00
CA PRO A 24 22.78 -5.41 13.59
C PRO A 24 23.04 -4.57 14.85
N THR A 25 24.15 -4.82 15.56
CA THR A 25 24.56 -4.06 16.75
C THR A 25 25.30 -2.76 16.41
N ASP A 26 25.72 -2.58 15.16
CA ASP A 26 26.42 -1.40 14.67
C ASP A 26 25.43 -0.48 13.95
N THR A 27 24.83 0.41 14.72
CA THR A 27 23.86 1.40 14.25
C THR A 27 24.51 2.68 13.75
N ALA A 28 25.84 2.83 13.86
CA ALA A 28 26.56 4.01 13.38
C ALA A 28 26.37 4.18 11.87
N LEU A 29 26.31 3.09 11.12
CA LEU A 29 26.05 3.10 9.68
C LEU A 29 24.72 3.80 9.30
N ALA A 30 23.71 3.73 10.17
CA ALA A 30 22.43 4.41 9.97
C ALA A 30 22.50 5.91 10.30
N GLN A 31 23.49 6.34 11.11
CA GLN A 31 23.74 7.74 11.46
C GLN A 31 24.58 8.44 10.37
N ASP A 32 25.57 7.75 9.81
CA ASP A 32 26.58 8.34 8.94
C ASP A 32 26.03 8.84 7.59
N ARG A 33 24.90 8.30 7.14
CA ARG A 33 24.27 8.68 5.87
C ARG A 33 22.78 8.38 5.87
N PRO A 34 21.97 9.16 5.12
CA PRO A 34 20.58 8.85 4.91
C PRO A 34 20.42 7.57 4.08
N HIS A 35 19.41 6.77 4.41
CA HIS A 35 19.02 5.55 3.69
C HIS A 35 17.54 5.64 3.32
N ASP A 36 17.15 5.05 2.18
CA ASP A 36 15.73 5.00 1.78
C ASP A 36 14.95 3.93 2.55
N ALA A 37 15.62 2.86 2.98
CA ALA A 37 15.07 1.81 3.83
C ALA A 37 16.22 1.10 4.59
N ILE A 38 15.88 0.45 5.71
CA ILE A 38 16.81 -0.36 6.51
C ILE A 38 16.26 -1.77 6.63
N ILE A 39 17.04 -2.79 6.27
CA ILE A 39 16.65 -4.21 6.44
C ILE A 39 17.46 -4.82 7.58
N ILE A 40 16.76 -5.44 8.54
CA ILE A 40 17.33 -6.20 9.65
C ILE A 40 17.11 -7.68 9.35
N GLY A 41 18.11 -8.34 8.77
CA GLY A 41 17.99 -9.74 8.35
C GLY A 41 18.01 -10.77 9.50
N ALA A 42 18.69 -10.46 10.61
CA ALA A 42 18.69 -11.34 11.79
C ALA A 42 19.24 -10.63 13.03
N LEU A 43 18.72 -10.95 14.22
CA LEU A 43 19.29 -10.49 15.49
C LEU A 43 20.27 -11.53 16.06
N GLN A 44 21.25 -11.07 16.84
CA GLN A 44 22.16 -11.97 17.58
C GLN A 44 21.40 -12.83 18.61
N ALA A 45 20.30 -12.31 19.19
CA ALA A 45 19.49 -12.99 20.19
C ALA A 45 18.76 -14.24 19.64
N ARG A 46 18.73 -14.49 18.33
CA ARG A 46 18.00 -15.62 17.73
C ARG A 46 18.41 -17.00 18.29
N HIS A 47 19.64 -17.12 18.79
CA HIS A 47 20.13 -18.35 19.41
C HIS A 47 19.31 -18.76 20.63
N THR A 48 18.71 -17.81 21.36
CA THR A 48 17.87 -18.13 22.53
C THR A 48 16.61 -18.87 22.10
N VAL A 49 15.96 -18.41 21.03
CA VAL A 49 14.80 -19.07 20.40
C VAL A 49 15.21 -20.44 19.86
N ALA A 50 16.38 -20.55 19.23
CA ALA A 50 16.87 -21.81 18.70
C ALA A 50 17.18 -22.86 19.78
N LEU A 51 17.77 -22.46 20.92
CA LEU A 51 18.11 -23.38 22.02
C LEU A 51 16.88 -23.79 22.83
N GLY A 52 15.91 -22.89 23.02
CA GLY A 52 14.70 -23.17 23.80
C GLY A 52 14.94 -23.39 25.30
N GLU A 53 16.17 -23.23 25.80
CA GLU A 53 16.50 -23.34 27.22
C GLU A 53 16.55 -21.97 27.90
N PRO A 54 15.88 -21.78 29.06
CA PRO A 54 16.15 -20.66 29.95
C PRO A 54 17.33 -21.05 30.87
N ARG A 55 18.56 -21.04 30.35
CA ARG A 55 19.74 -21.18 31.24
C ARG A 55 19.93 -19.86 31.97
N HIS A 56 19.32 -19.81 33.15
CA HIS A 56 19.26 -18.73 34.15
C HIS A 56 18.10 -17.75 33.96
N HIS A 57 17.15 -17.84 34.91
CA HIS A 57 15.95 -17.02 35.09
C HIS A 57 14.85 -17.27 34.07
N ASN A 58 13.72 -17.85 34.52
CA ASN A 58 12.29 -17.60 34.22
C ASN A 58 11.84 -16.86 32.92
N ASN A 59 12.68 -16.72 31.91
CA ASN A 59 12.50 -15.84 30.77
C ASN A 59 12.18 -16.68 29.54
N ASP A 60 11.04 -16.39 28.96
CA ASP A 60 10.62 -16.89 27.67
C ASP A 60 11.65 -16.46 26.59
N PRO A 61 12.23 -17.40 25.81
CA PRO A 61 13.18 -17.08 24.74
C PRO A 61 12.67 -16.04 23.74
N SER A 62 11.35 -15.99 23.52
CA SER A 62 10.71 -14.99 22.66
C SER A 62 10.85 -13.58 23.22
N LEU A 63 10.72 -13.40 24.54
CA LEU A 63 10.90 -12.10 25.22
C LEU A 63 12.33 -11.58 25.08
N VAL A 64 13.33 -12.46 25.19
CA VAL A 64 14.73 -12.04 25.01
C VAL A 64 14.97 -11.55 23.59
N TYR A 65 14.36 -12.22 22.60
CA TYR A 65 14.46 -11.83 21.19
C TYR A 65 13.74 -10.50 20.92
N THR A 66 12.51 -10.35 21.40
CA THR A 66 11.69 -9.15 21.17
C THR A 66 12.23 -7.94 21.92
N ASP A 67 12.78 -8.11 23.13
CA ASP A 67 13.48 -7.04 23.86
C ASP A 67 14.74 -6.56 23.11
N ALA A 68 15.49 -7.48 22.50
CA ALA A 68 16.63 -7.12 21.66
C ALA A 68 16.16 -6.36 20.40
N ALA A 69 15.09 -6.82 19.75
CA ALA A 69 14.48 -6.13 18.61
C ALA A 69 14.04 -4.71 19.01
N ARG A 70 13.31 -4.57 20.12
CA ARG A 70 12.82 -3.29 20.65
C ARG A 70 13.96 -2.30 20.87
N ARG A 71 15.03 -2.72 21.55
CA ARG A 71 16.20 -1.85 21.78
C ARG A 71 16.83 -1.37 20.48
N LEU A 72 17.00 -2.27 19.51
CA LEU A 72 17.56 -1.92 18.21
C LEU A 72 16.67 -0.94 17.45
N MET A 73 15.36 -1.19 17.39
CA MET A 73 14.41 -0.33 16.69
C MET A 73 14.31 1.06 17.34
N THR A 74 14.25 1.14 18.67
CA THR A 74 14.30 2.42 19.39
C THR A 74 15.56 3.21 19.04
N HIS A 75 16.72 2.56 19.00
CA HIS A 75 17.96 3.23 18.63
C HIS A 75 17.96 3.69 17.16
N LEU A 76 17.53 2.83 16.22
CA LEU A 76 17.46 3.19 14.80
C LEU A 76 16.46 4.31 14.54
N ARG A 77 15.31 4.35 15.24
CA ARG A 77 14.34 5.46 15.16
C ARG A 77 14.88 6.76 15.73
N ALA A 78 15.79 6.71 16.70
CA ALA A 78 16.41 7.92 17.22
C ALA A 78 17.34 8.61 16.20
N VAL A 79 17.76 7.90 15.15
CA VAL A 79 18.79 8.38 14.21
C VAL A 79 18.38 8.35 12.74
N SER A 80 17.30 7.67 12.40
CA SER A 80 16.81 7.54 11.03
C SER A 80 15.29 7.55 10.97
N THR A 81 14.76 8.20 9.95
CA THR A 81 13.33 8.19 9.60
C THR A 81 12.98 7.16 8.54
N ALA A 82 13.96 6.48 7.94
CA ALA A 82 13.75 5.49 6.89
C ALA A 82 12.87 4.35 7.39
N PRO A 83 11.98 3.74 6.60
CA PRO A 83 11.26 2.54 7.01
C PRO A 83 12.23 1.42 7.40
N ILE A 84 11.87 0.65 8.44
CA ILE A 84 12.64 -0.51 8.90
C ILE A 84 11.88 -1.78 8.52
N LEU A 85 12.56 -2.70 7.83
CA LEU A 85 12.06 -4.02 7.51
C LEU A 85 12.79 -5.05 8.36
N LEU A 86 12.06 -5.82 9.16
CA LEU A 86 12.61 -6.84 10.05
C LEU A 86 12.24 -8.23 9.53
N ASP A 87 13.24 -9.06 9.25
CA ASP A 87 12.98 -10.44 8.88
C ASP A 87 12.39 -11.21 10.09
N ALA A 88 11.24 -11.84 9.87
CA ALA A 88 10.74 -12.87 10.77
C ALA A 88 11.71 -14.05 10.83
N LEU A 89 11.70 -14.79 11.94
CA LEU A 89 12.48 -16.01 12.06
C LEU A 89 11.87 -17.10 11.16
N PRO A 90 12.63 -17.74 10.27
CA PRO A 90 12.10 -18.88 9.53
C PRO A 90 11.75 -20.02 10.49
N GLU A 91 10.68 -20.74 10.18
CA GLU A 91 10.21 -21.85 11.01
C GLU A 91 10.95 -23.15 10.68
N PRO A 92 11.47 -23.88 11.69
CA PRO A 92 12.09 -25.18 11.46
C PRO A 92 11.13 -26.17 10.80
N THR A 93 11.59 -26.83 9.74
CA THR A 93 10.80 -27.85 9.02
C THR A 93 10.77 -29.17 9.78
N LEU A 94 11.84 -29.50 10.51
CA LEU A 94 11.93 -30.68 11.36
C LEU A 94 11.47 -30.42 12.79
N GLN A 95 10.74 -31.38 13.36
CA GLN A 95 10.47 -31.42 14.80
C GLN A 95 11.21 -32.62 15.41
N PRO A 96 12.28 -32.39 16.20
CA PRO A 96 13.13 -33.47 16.70
C PRO A 96 12.39 -34.53 17.50
N LEU A 97 11.38 -34.14 18.29
CA LEU A 97 10.58 -35.07 19.09
C LEU A 97 9.26 -35.47 18.40
N GLY A 98 9.10 -35.12 17.11
CA GLY A 98 7.93 -35.44 16.30
C GLY A 98 6.62 -34.95 16.92
N PHE A 99 5.54 -35.72 16.72
CA PHE A 99 4.19 -35.36 17.17
C PHE A 99 4.02 -35.29 18.71
N ALA A 100 5.01 -35.75 19.48
CA ALA A 100 5.02 -35.61 20.93
C ALA A 100 5.40 -34.18 21.36
N ASP A 101 6.11 -33.42 20.52
CA ASP A 101 6.47 -32.03 20.78
C ASP A 101 5.26 -31.11 20.53
N ARG A 102 4.60 -30.68 21.61
CA ARG A 102 3.34 -29.92 21.53
C ARG A 102 3.36 -28.69 22.41
N GLY A 103 2.42 -27.80 22.14
CA GLY A 103 2.25 -26.56 22.90
C GLY A 103 3.14 -25.43 22.39
N PRO A 104 2.96 -24.22 22.93
CA PRO A 104 3.58 -22.99 22.41
C PRO A 104 5.12 -22.99 22.52
N HIS A 105 5.70 -23.78 23.41
CA HIS A 105 7.14 -23.84 23.65
C HIS A 105 7.85 -24.99 22.92
N SER A 106 7.12 -25.75 22.08
CA SER A 106 7.72 -26.79 21.24
C SER A 106 8.75 -26.21 20.27
N HIS A 107 9.62 -27.07 19.73
CA HIS A 107 10.74 -26.63 18.89
C HIS A 107 10.32 -25.70 17.76
N ARG A 108 9.26 -26.03 17.03
CA ARG A 108 8.75 -25.15 15.96
C ARG A 108 7.90 -23.99 16.51
N ASN A 109 7.06 -24.26 17.51
CA ASN A 109 6.08 -23.28 17.96
C ASN A 109 6.71 -22.06 18.66
N ARG A 110 7.89 -22.19 19.25
CA ARG A 110 8.61 -21.02 19.80
C ARG A 110 9.03 -20.00 18.74
N PHE A 111 9.31 -20.43 17.51
CA PHE A 111 9.61 -19.52 16.39
C PHE A 111 8.33 -18.80 15.94
N ARG A 112 7.23 -19.55 15.78
CA ARG A 112 5.89 -19.00 15.50
C ARG A 112 5.48 -17.97 16.54
N TYR A 113 5.61 -18.33 17.81
CA TYR A 113 5.25 -17.47 18.92
C TYR A 113 6.11 -16.20 18.93
N THR A 114 7.43 -16.34 18.72
CA THR A 114 8.33 -15.18 18.60
C THR A 114 7.96 -14.28 17.42
N ASN A 115 7.65 -14.84 16.25
CA ASN A 115 7.23 -14.05 15.08
C ASN A 115 5.93 -13.28 15.34
N LEU A 116 4.94 -13.89 16.00
CA LEU A 116 3.73 -13.18 16.41
C LEU A 116 4.05 -12.02 17.36
N GLN A 117 4.95 -12.21 18.31
CA GLN A 117 5.39 -11.13 19.21
C GLN A 117 6.16 -10.03 18.48
N LEU A 118 6.93 -10.36 17.43
CA LEU A 118 7.60 -9.37 16.58
C LEU A 118 6.61 -8.54 15.77
N GLU A 119 5.54 -9.14 15.24
CA GLU A 119 4.47 -8.42 14.55
C GLU A 119 3.80 -7.41 15.50
N CYS A 120 3.40 -7.86 16.71
CA CYS A 120 2.84 -6.97 17.72
C CYS A 120 3.81 -5.84 18.11
N LEU A 121 5.11 -6.14 18.22
CA LEU A 121 6.13 -5.16 18.51
C LEU A 121 6.28 -4.14 17.37
N ALA A 122 6.23 -4.57 16.12
CA ALA A 122 6.33 -3.68 14.96
C ALA A 122 5.18 -2.67 14.92
N GLU A 123 3.97 -3.04 15.35
CA GLU A 123 2.82 -2.11 15.46
C GLU A 123 3.06 -0.95 16.45
N GLU A 124 3.95 -1.13 17.44
CA GLU A 124 4.31 -0.06 18.38
C GLU A 124 5.21 1.03 17.76
N PHE A 125 5.83 0.75 16.60
CA PHE A 125 6.71 1.68 15.92
C PHE A 125 6.10 2.13 14.58
N PRO A 126 6.09 3.44 14.28
CA PRO A 126 5.70 3.89 12.96
C PRO A 126 6.72 3.43 11.91
N ASP A 127 6.21 2.94 10.79
CA ASP A 127 6.97 2.58 9.58
C ASP A 127 8.03 1.49 9.81
N VAL A 128 7.72 0.59 10.74
CA VAL A 128 8.40 -0.70 10.92
C VAL A 128 7.50 -1.81 10.39
N TYR A 129 8.07 -2.71 9.59
CA TYR A 129 7.36 -3.80 8.95
C TYR A 129 8.11 -5.11 9.13
N VAL A 130 7.38 -6.19 9.36
CA VAL A 130 7.97 -7.53 9.41
C VAL A 130 7.86 -8.18 8.03
N ILE A 131 8.95 -8.79 7.56
CA ILE A 131 8.97 -9.59 6.34
C ILE A 131 8.57 -11.01 6.71
N ASP A 132 7.53 -11.54 6.07
CA ASP A 132 7.02 -12.91 6.27
C ASP A 132 7.95 -13.95 5.64
N VAL A 133 9.11 -14.12 6.26
CA VAL A 133 10.10 -15.13 5.89
C VAL A 133 9.52 -16.55 5.93
N PRO A 134 8.78 -16.99 6.98
CA PRO A 134 8.15 -18.30 7.00
C PRO A 134 7.22 -18.56 5.81
N GLY A 135 6.31 -17.63 5.52
CA GLY A 135 5.39 -17.75 4.40
C GLY A 135 6.11 -17.78 3.05
N THR A 136 7.12 -16.93 2.89
CA THR A 136 7.96 -16.89 1.68
C THR A 136 8.65 -18.24 1.43
N LEU A 137 9.33 -18.80 2.44
CA LEU A 137 10.02 -20.07 2.30
C LEU A 137 9.04 -21.24 2.12
N ALA A 138 7.88 -21.20 2.77
CA ALA A 138 6.84 -22.20 2.61
C ALA A 138 6.30 -22.24 1.17
N LEU A 139 6.08 -21.08 0.54
CA LEU A 139 5.65 -20.98 -0.85
C LEU A 139 6.66 -21.58 -1.84
N ALA A 140 7.96 -21.45 -1.55
CA ALA A 140 9.03 -21.98 -2.39
C ALA A 140 9.35 -23.47 -2.13
N GLY A 141 8.83 -24.05 -1.03
CA GLY A 141 9.16 -25.39 -0.59
C GLY A 141 10.36 -25.39 0.35
N VAL A 142 10.09 -25.21 1.65
CA VAL A 142 11.11 -24.98 2.67
C VAL A 142 12.10 -26.12 2.90
N GLY A 143 11.73 -27.37 2.55
CA GLY A 143 12.52 -28.57 2.87
C GLY A 143 13.92 -28.64 2.23
N THR A 144 14.18 -27.88 1.17
CA THR A 144 15.52 -27.77 0.53
C THR A 144 16.17 -26.40 0.74
N LEU A 145 15.52 -25.51 1.50
CA LEU A 145 15.96 -24.12 1.67
C LEU A 145 16.53 -23.83 3.06
N LEU A 146 16.26 -24.67 4.05
CA LEU A 146 16.73 -24.51 5.42
C LEU A 146 17.57 -25.70 5.86
N ASP A 147 18.70 -25.41 6.51
CA ASP A 147 19.41 -26.38 7.33
C ASP A 147 18.86 -26.35 8.77
N ASP A 148 18.03 -27.34 9.09
CA ASP A 148 17.38 -27.51 10.40
C ASP A 148 18.27 -28.20 11.45
N GLY A 149 19.56 -28.43 11.16
CA GLY A 149 20.51 -29.07 12.08
C GLY A 149 20.79 -28.21 13.33
N LEU A 150 20.59 -28.81 14.52
CA LEU A 150 20.60 -28.32 15.93
C LEU A 150 21.77 -27.40 16.40
N THR A 151 22.35 -26.54 15.57
CA THR A 151 23.49 -25.66 15.87
C THR A 151 23.15 -24.18 15.78
N SER A 152 23.26 -23.47 16.91
CA SER A 152 22.90 -22.05 17.09
C SER A 152 23.68 -21.04 16.24
N PHE A 153 24.82 -21.42 15.66
CA PHE A 153 25.65 -20.54 14.83
C PHE A 153 25.29 -20.59 13.34
N THR A 154 24.68 -21.70 12.88
CA THR A 154 24.33 -21.97 11.47
C THR A 154 22.83 -22.19 11.25
N HIS A 155 22.01 -22.29 12.31
CA HIS A 155 20.56 -22.25 12.15
C HIS A 155 20.14 -20.97 11.45
N PHE A 156 19.26 -21.12 10.44
CA PHE A 156 18.87 -20.15 9.39
C PHE A 156 19.81 -20.06 8.18
N GLY A 157 20.87 -20.86 8.15
CA GLY A 157 21.75 -20.98 7.01
C GLY A 157 21.06 -21.68 5.83
N SER A 158 21.46 -21.28 4.63
CA SER A 158 21.17 -22.04 3.42
C SER A 158 22.02 -23.32 3.39
N PRO A 159 21.46 -24.47 3.00
CA PRO A 159 22.23 -25.71 2.82
C PRO A 159 23.45 -25.53 1.91
N GLY A 160 23.42 -24.57 0.98
CA GLY A 160 24.54 -24.26 0.08
C GLY A 160 25.81 -23.75 0.76
N TRP A 161 25.75 -23.26 1.99
CA TRP A 161 26.96 -22.77 2.71
C TRP A 161 28.00 -23.87 2.90
N MET A 162 27.57 -25.14 3.04
CA MET A 162 28.49 -26.27 3.12
C MET A 162 29.21 -26.53 1.78
N LEU A 163 28.59 -26.22 0.65
CA LEU A 163 29.13 -26.45 -0.69
C LEU A 163 30.18 -25.42 -1.10
N GLN A 164 30.32 -24.33 -0.36
CA GLN A 164 31.06 -23.13 -0.77
C GLN A 164 32.10 -22.67 0.26
N ARG A 165 32.53 -23.59 1.12
CA ARG A 165 33.63 -23.36 2.05
C ARG A 165 34.89 -22.91 1.28
N PRO A 166 35.63 -21.88 1.77
CA PRO A 166 36.88 -21.46 1.16
C PRO A 166 37.83 -22.63 0.93
N GLU A 167 38.58 -22.61 -0.17
CA GLU A 167 39.53 -23.69 -0.51
C GLU A 167 40.49 -24.04 0.64
N PRO A 168 41.05 -23.08 1.41
CA PRO A 168 41.88 -23.41 2.56
C PRO A 168 41.15 -24.19 3.66
N GLU A 169 39.86 -23.91 3.92
CA GLU A 169 39.04 -24.65 4.88
C GLU A 169 38.77 -26.07 4.36
N ARG A 170 38.44 -26.20 3.07
CA ARG A 170 38.22 -27.50 2.41
C ARG A 170 39.48 -28.37 2.43
N LEU A 171 40.64 -27.78 2.17
CA LEU A 171 41.93 -28.44 2.23
C LEU A 171 42.29 -28.88 3.66
N ALA A 172 41.98 -28.05 4.67
CA ALA A 172 42.25 -28.37 6.07
C ALA A 172 41.44 -29.57 6.59
N VAL A 173 40.27 -29.85 6.01
CA VAL A 173 39.42 -31.00 6.34
C VAL A 173 39.38 -32.05 5.23
N HIS A 174 40.31 -31.99 4.28
CA HIS A 174 40.38 -32.89 3.13
C HIS A 174 40.45 -34.36 3.59
N ASN A 175 39.58 -35.22 3.03
CA ASN A 175 39.35 -36.61 3.43
C ASN A 175 38.80 -36.84 4.85
N LEU A 176 38.48 -35.79 5.62
CA LEU A 176 37.76 -35.90 6.90
C LEU A 176 36.26 -35.65 6.73
N PHE A 177 35.88 -34.80 5.77
CA PHE A 177 34.48 -34.47 5.50
C PHE A 177 33.85 -35.45 4.49
N PRO A 178 32.58 -35.85 4.66
CA PRO A 178 31.86 -36.63 3.66
C PRO A 178 31.82 -35.92 2.30
N ASP A 179 31.68 -36.70 1.22
CA ASP A 179 31.45 -36.13 -0.12
C ASP A 179 30.20 -35.24 -0.11
N PRO A 180 30.30 -33.95 -0.48
CA PRO A 180 29.16 -33.04 -0.54
C PRO A 180 28.25 -33.26 -1.77
N GLN A 181 28.63 -34.09 -2.74
CA GLN A 181 27.86 -34.30 -3.97
C GLN A 181 26.39 -34.71 -3.71
N PRO A 182 26.06 -35.63 -2.78
CA PRO A 182 24.66 -35.98 -2.49
C PRO A 182 23.83 -34.80 -1.97
N LEU A 183 24.45 -33.86 -1.25
CA LEU A 183 23.80 -32.62 -0.82
C LEU A 183 23.53 -31.73 -2.05
N ALA A 184 24.52 -31.55 -2.93
CA ALA A 184 24.35 -30.77 -4.16
C ALA A 184 23.23 -31.33 -5.06
N ASP A 185 23.12 -32.65 -5.17
CA ASP A 185 22.06 -33.34 -5.92
C ASP A 185 20.68 -33.10 -5.30
N THR A 186 20.58 -33.13 -3.96
CA THR A 186 19.34 -32.84 -3.22
C THR A 186 18.85 -31.41 -3.42
N LEU A 187 19.78 -30.46 -3.57
CA LEU A 187 19.47 -29.06 -3.87
C LEU A 187 19.19 -28.82 -5.36
N GLY A 188 19.17 -29.86 -6.19
CA GLY A 188 18.93 -29.76 -7.63
C GLY A 188 20.00 -28.92 -8.34
N GLY A 189 21.22 -28.88 -7.82
CA GLY A 189 22.31 -28.05 -8.34
C GLY A 189 22.17 -26.55 -8.08
N ASN A 190 21.16 -26.10 -7.31
CA ASN A 190 21.02 -24.71 -6.90
C ASN A 190 21.35 -24.53 -5.40
N PRO A 191 22.61 -24.26 -5.04
CA PRO A 191 23.02 -24.06 -3.65
C PRO A 191 22.45 -22.78 -3.03
N TYR A 192 21.91 -21.84 -3.83
CA TYR A 192 21.46 -20.53 -3.37
C TYR A 192 19.95 -20.31 -3.51
N GLY A 193 19.19 -21.40 -3.47
CA GLY A 193 17.72 -21.34 -3.56
C GLY A 193 17.13 -20.42 -2.49
N ARG A 194 17.62 -20.52 -1.24
CA ARG A 194 17.15 -19.68 -0.13
C ARG A 194 17.44 -18.21 -0.39
N GLU A 195 18.67 -17.87 -0.73
CA GLU A 195 19.10 -16.49 -0.99
C GLU A 195 18.30 -15.85 -2.12
N THR A 196 18.02 -16.62 -3.19
CA THR A 196 17.20 -16.17 -4.33
C THR A 196 15.75 -15.89 -3.92
N VAL A 197 15.18 -16.76 -3.08
CA VAL A 197 13.80 -16.60 -2.58
C VAL A 197 13.72 -15.41 -1.63
N MET A 198 14.70 -15.25 -0.73
CA MET A 198 14.78 -14.14 0.22
C MET A 198 14.99 -12.80 -0.49
N SER A 199 15.86 -12.73 -1.50
CA SER A 199 16.08 -11.48 -2.25
C SER A 199 14.82 -10.99 -2.95
N ARG A 200 13.99 -11.91 -3.47
CA ARG A 200 12.68 -11.58 -4.03
C ARG A 200 11.74 -11.02 -2.97
N ALA A 201 11.64 -11.67 -1.82
CA ALA A 201 10.79 -11.19 -0.72
C ALA A 201 11.22 -9.81 -0.22
N HIS A 202 12.52 -9.59 -0.02
CA HIS A 202 13.08 -8.29 0.35
C HIS A 202 12.75 -7.23 -0.70
N MET A 203 12.93 -7.51 -1.98
CA MET A 203 12.59 -6.58 -3.06
C MET A 203 11.08 -6.34 -3.17
N ASP A 204 10.24 -7.36 -2.95
CA ASP A 204 8.78 -7.21 -2.92
C ASP A 204 8.36 -6.27 -1.79
N THR A 205 8.87 -6.47 -0.58
CA THR A 205 8.58 -5.58 0.56
C THR A 205 9.10 -4.16 0.30
N LEU A 206 10.32 -4.00 -0.24
CA LEU A 206 10.85 -2.69 -0.62
C LEU A 206 9.96 -1.99 -1.66
N THR A 207 9.49 -2.72 -2.68
CA THR A 207 8.55 -2.19 -3.67
C THR A 207 7.27 -1.66 -3.02
N VAL A 208 6.70 -2.38 -2.06
CA VAL A 208 5.49 -1.97 -1.33
C VAL A 208 5.76 -0.72 -0.48
N VAL A 209 6.80 -0.78 0.34
CA VAL A 209 7.09 0.24 1.37
C VAL A 209 7.57 1.55 0.76
N LEU A 210 8.38 1.48 -0.30
CA LEU A 210 8.84 2.65 -1.05
C LEU A 210 7.84 3.10 -2.13
N GLY A 211 6.78 2.32 -2.37
CA GLY A 211 5.74 2.63 -3.34
C GLY A 211 6.21 2.63 -4.80
N LEU A 212 7.16 1.75 -5.14
CA LEU A 212 7.74 1.65 -6.48
C LEU A 212 6.73 1.03 -7.46
N ASP A 213 6.59 1.61 -8.66
CA ASP A 213 5.70 1.13 -9.74
C ASP A 213 4.26 0.81 -9.30
N ARG A 214 3.72 1.59 -8.35
CA ARG A 214 2.43 1.29 -7.73
C ARG A 214 1.27 1.39 -8.72
N LYS A 215 0.50 0.31 -8.85
CA LYS A 215 -0.70 0.27 -9.67
C LYS A 215 -1.92 0.79 -8.91
N LYS A 216 -2.83 1.43 -9.62
CA LYS A 216 -4.03 2.10 -9.08
C LYS A 216 -5.33 1.54 -9.63
N CYS A 217 -5.31 0.99 -10.83
CA CYS A 217 -6.50 0.47 -11.49
C CYS A 217 -6.22 -0.82 -12.25
N VAL A 218 -7.13 -1.77 -12.13
CA VAL A 218 -7.15 -3.01 -12.90
C VAL A 218 -8.32 -2.95 -13.87
N ILE A 219 -7.99 -2.98 -15.17
CA ILE A 219 -8.94 -3.05 -16.28
C ILE A 219 -9.10 -4.52 -16.66
N VAL A 220 -10.33 -5.01 -16.63
CA VAL A 220 -10.64 -6.43 -16.81
C VAL A 220 -11.53 -6.62 -18.03
N ASP A 221 -11.20 -7.60 -18.88
CA ASP A 221 -12.19 -8.18 -19.80
C ASP A 221 -13.24 -9.02 -19.04
N LEU A 222 -14.33 -9.36 -19.71
CA LEU A 222 -15.43 -10.12 -19.14
C LEU A 222 -15.38 -11.60 -19.55
N ASP A 223 -15.69 -11.87 -20.82
CA ASP A 223 -15.72 -13.21 -21.39
C ASP A 223 -14.30 -13.82 -21.38
N GLY A 224 -14.18 -15.09 -21.01
CA GLY A 224 -12.88 -15.77 -20.89
C GLY A 224 -12.07 -15.41 -19.63
N VAL A 225 -12.41 -14.33 -18.91
CA VAL A 225 -11.68 -13.87 -17.72
C VAL A 225 -12.50 -13.99 -16.44
N LEU A 226 -13.71 -13.41 -16.39
CA LEU A 226 -14.61 -13.49 -15.23
C LEU A 226 -15.47 -14.75 -15.26
N TRP A 227 -15.77 -15.23 -16.45
CA TRP A 227 -16.45 -16.50 -16.66
C TRP A 227 -15.93 -17.15 -17.94
N PRO A 228 -16.10 -18.47 -18.06
CA PRO A 228 -15.72 -19.20 -19.25
C PRO A 228 -16.70 -18.92 -20.40
N GLY A 229 -16.14 -18.82 -21.61
CA GLY A 229 -16.92 -18.64 -22.85
C GLY A 229 -17.50 -17.23 -22.99
N VAL A 230 -18.44 -17.09 -23.93
CA VAL A 230 -19.08 -15.82 -24.31
C VAL A 230 -20.46 -15.74 -23.66
N LEU A 231 -20.72 -14.70 -22.87
CA LEU A 231 -21.96 -14.57 -22.09
C LEU A 231 -23.22 -14.58 -22.97
N ALA A 232 -23.14 -13.99 -24.16
CA ALA A 232 -24.25 -13.97 -25.11
C ALA A 232 -24.64 -15.36 -25.63
N GLU A 233 -23.71 -16.32 -25.61
CA GLU A 233 -23.95 -17.71 -26.02
C GLU A 233 -24.43 -18.58 -24.85
N THR A 234 -23.89 -18.35 -23.65
CA THR A 234 -24.23 -19.14 -22.46
C THR A 234 -25.51 -18.68 -21.76
N GLY A 235 -25.93 -17.43 -21.96
CA GLY A 235 -27.16 -16.86 -21.39
C GLY A 235 -27.04 -16.35 -19.95
N ALA A 236 -26.11 -16.87 -19.15
CA ALA A 236 -25.72 -16.30 -17.86
C ALA A 236 -24.29 -16.75 -17.48
N PRO A 237 -23.62 -16.08 -16.52
CA PRO A 237 -22.34 -16.55 -16.03
C PRO A 237 -22.50 -17.94 -15.38
N PHE A 238 -21.65 -18.88 -15.76
CA PHE A 238 -21.63 -20.26 -15.24
C PHE A 238 -22.93 -21.06 -15.49
N ALA A 239 -23.67 -20.72 -16.56
CA ALA A 239 -24.93 -21.36 -16.94
C ALA A 239 -24.77 -22.76 -17.57
N TRP A 240 -24.14 -23.69 -16.86
CA TRP A 240 -23.97 -25.09 -17.27
C TRP A 240 -24.67 -26.07 -16.34
N SER A 241 -24.70 -27.35 -16.70
CA SER A 241 -25.33 -28.37 -15.86
C SER A 241 -24.66 -28.42 -14.47
N PRO A 242 -25.40 -28.71 -13.39
CA PRO A 242 -24.85 -28.75 -12.03
C PRO A 242 -23.65 -29.68 -11.85
N GLU A 243 -23.50 -30.69 -12.71
CA GLU A 243 -22.36 -31.61 -12.76
C GLU A 243 -21.06 -30.90 -13.21
N VAL A 244 -21.17 -29.88 -14.06
CA VAL A 244 -20.07 -29.03 -14.57
C VAL A 244 -19.95 -27.73 -13.78
N SER A 245 -21.04 -27.24 -13.17
CA SER A 245 -21.15 -25.96 -12.47
C SER A 245 -21.09 -26.05 -10.93
N SER A 246 -20.51 -27.13 -10.39
CA SER A 246 -20.25 -27.28 -8.94
C SER A 246 -19.05 -26.43 -8.49
N PRO A 247 -18.99 -25.96 -7.22
CA PRO A 247 -17.80 -25.33 -6.65
C PRO A 247 -16.51 -26.18 -6.74
N HIS A 248 -16.64 -27.49 -6.98
CA HIS A 248 -15.53 -28.42 -7.16
C HIS A 248 -15.10 -28.62 -8.63
N SER A 249 -15.67 -27.87 -9.56
CA SER A 249 -15.36 -27.91 -10.99
C SER A 249 -14.31 -26.85 -11.40
N TYR A 250 -13.98 -26.79 -12.71
CA TYR A 250 -13.15 -25.73 -13.29
C TYR A 250 -13.67 -24.30 -13.05
N VAL A 251 -14.92 -24.13 -12.60
CA VAL A 251 -15.45 -22.82 -12.20
C VAL A 251 -14.67 -22.22 -11.01
N GLY A 252 -14.03 -23.06 -10.18
CA GLY A 252 -13.16 -22.61 -9.08
C GLY A 252 -12.05 -21.64 -9.52
N LEU A 253 -11.56 -21.76 -10.75
CA LEU A 253 -10.59 -20.83 -11.36
C LEU A 253 -11.16 -19.40 -11.39
N TYR A 254 -12.35 -19.25 -11.96
CA TYR A 254 -13.02 -17.98 -12.17
C TYR A 254 -13.51 -17.35 -10.86
N PHE A 255 -14.01 -18.17 -9.93
CA PHE A 255 -14.27 -17.71 -8.55
C PHE A 255 -13.02 -17.13 -7.91
N GLY A 256 -11.87 -17.79 -8.10
CA GLY A 256 -10.58 -17.30 -7.63
C GLY A 256 -10.23 -15.92 -8.18
N VAL A 257 -10.54 -15.64 -9.45
CA VAL A 257 -10.34 -14.32 -10.08
C VAL A 257 -11.27 -13.27 -9.47
N HIS A 258 -12.55 -13.59 -9.29
CA HIS A 258 -13.49 -12.69 -8.60
C HIS A 258 -13.04 -12.35 -7.19
N GLU A 259 -12.66 -13.35 -6.39
CA GLU A 259 -12.16 -13.15 -5.03
C GLU A 259 -10.90 -12.29 -4.99
N ALA A 260 -9.95 -12.51 -5.91
CA ALA A 260 -8.75 -11.70 -6.02
C ALA A 260 -9.06 -10.24 -6.35
N LEU A 261 -9.90 -9.98 -7.35
CA LEU A 261 -10.28 -8.62 -7.75
C LEU A 261 -11.07 -7.90 -6.65
N LEU A 262 -11.94 -8.60 -5.91
CA LEU A 262 -12.60 -8.05 -4.72
C LEU A 262 -11.61 -7.72 -3.60
N ALA A 263 -10.60 -8.56 -3.37
CA ALA A 263 -9.53 -8.25 -2.44
C ALA A 263 -8.72 -7.02 -2.89
N LEU A 264 -8.45 -6.86 -4.18
CA LEU A 264 -7.82 -5.65 -4.72
C LEU A 264 -8.69 -4.40 -4.52
N LYS A 265 -10.02 -4.53 -4.68
CA LYS A 265 -10.97 -3.45 -4.37
C LYS A 265 -10.90 -3.05 -2.88
N GLN A 266 -10.83 -4.02 -1.97
CA GLN A 266 -10.66 -3.76 -0.53
C GLN A 266 -9.30 -3.12 -0.21
N ARG A 267 -8.26 -3.45 -0.97
CA ARG A 267 -6.95 -2.76 -0.97
C ARG A 267 -7.01 -1.35 -1.58
N GLY A 268 -8.17 -0.90 -2.07
CA GLY A 268 -8.39 0.42 -2.65
C GLY A 268 -7.83 0.61 -4.05
N LEU A 269 -7.68 -0.48 -4.81
CA LEU A 269 -7.51 -0.40 -6.26
C LEU A 269 -8.88 -0.22 -6.92
N LEU A 270 -8.91 0.51 -8.02
CA LEU A 270 -10.11 0.67 -8.82
C LEU A 270 -10.24 -0.49 -9.80
N LEU A 271 -11.45 -0.96 -10.02
CA LEU A 271 -11.74 -1.89 -11.10
C LEU A 271 -12.43 -1.15 -12.23
N ALA A 272 -11.98 -1.35 -13.46
CA ALA A 272 -12.63 -0.88 -14.67
C ALA A 272 -12.83 -2.04 -15.65
N CYS A 273 -13.79 -1.92 -16.56
CA CYS A 273 -14.15 -3.00 -17.48
C CYS A 273 -13.97 -2.57 -18.94
N VAL A 274 -13.30 -3.39 -19.75
CA VAL A 274 -13.21 -3.22 -21.20
C VAL A 274 -13.48 -4.54 -21.88
N SER A 275 -14.61 -4.65 -22.57
CA SER A 275 -15.02 -5.88 -23.25
C SER A 275 -15.66 -5.61 -24.60
N LYS A 276 -15.38 -6.49 -25.57
CA LYS A 276 -15.97 -6.45 -26.91
C LYS A 276 -17.31 -7.17 -26.90
N ASN A 277 -18.36 -6.42 -26.56
CA ASN A 277 -19.69 -6.94 -26.33
C ASN A 277 -20.77 -5.88 -26.58
N ASP A 278 -22.04 -6.32 -26.61
CA ASP A 278 -23.18 -5.41 -26.55
C ASP A 278 -23.55 -5.09 -25.09
N GLU A 279 -23.52 -3.80 -24.71
CA GLU A 279 -23.75 -3.38 -23.32
C GLU A 279 -25.14 -3.78 -22.81
N SER A 280 -26.17 -3.68 -23.66
CA SER A 280 -27.54 -4.02 -23.26
C SER A 280 -27.68 -5.50 -22.94
N THR A 281 -27.02 -6.35 -23.75
CA THR A 281 -26.95 -7.79 -23.56
C THR A 281 -26.22 -8.16 -22.27
N ILE A 282 -25.04 -7.57 -22.02
CA ILE A 282 -24.30 -7.82 -20.77
C ILE A 282 -25.14 -7.41 -19.55
N ARG A 283 -25.78 -6.24 -19.58
CA ARG A 283 -26.63 -5.78 -18.46
C ARG A 283 -27.83 -6.69 -18.21
N GLN A 284 -28.38 -7.29 -19.26
CA GLN A 284 -29.48 -8.24 -19.16
C GLN A 284 -29.02 -9.58 -18.59
N LEU A 285 -27.91 -10.12 -19.09
CA LEU A 285 -27.47 -11.50 -18.86
C LEU A 285 -26.50 -11.66 -17.68
N TRP A 286 -25.84 -10.60 -17.22
CA TRP A 286 -24.92 -10.64 -16.08
C TRP A 286 -25.68 -10.79 -14.75
N ARG A 287 -26.26 -11.97 -14.56
CA ARG A 287 -27.05 -12.37 -13.40
C ARG A 287 -26.61 -13.77 -13.00
N TYR A 288 -25.92 -13.87 -11.87
CA TYR A 288 -25.50 -15.17 -11.39
C TYR A 288 -26.71 -16.00 -10.94
N PRO A 289 -26.70 -17.32 -11.18
CA PRO A 289 -27.67 -18.24 -10.61
C PRO A 289 -27.77 -18.13 -9.06
N PRO A 290 -28.98 -18.27 -8.46
CA PRO A 290 -29.20 -18.01 -7.02
C PRO A 290 -28.39 -18.88 -6.05
N HIS A 291 -27.88 -20.03 -6.50
CA HIS A 291 -27.10 -20.95 -5.66
C HIS A 291 -25.64 -20.51 -5.47
N TYR A 292 -25.18 -19.49 -6.20
CA TYR A 292 -23.83 -18.97 -6.06
C TYR A 292 -23.70 -17.92 -4.96
N PRO A 293 -22.53 -17.81 -4.30
CA PRO A 293 -22.30 -16.82 -3.26
C PRO A 293 -22.11 -15.42 -3.88
N HIS A 294 -23.21 -14.73 -4.18
CA HIS A 294 -23.21 -13.42 -4.84
C HIS A 294 -22.27 -12.37 -4.20
N HIS A 295 -22.10 -12.40 -2.88
CA HIS A 295 -21.20 -11.48 -2.16
C HIS A 295 -19.71 -11.70 -2.46
N ARG A 296 -19.35 -12.82 -3.10
CA ARG A 296 -17.98 -13.14 -3.55
C ARG A 296 -17.80 -12.96 -5.05
N LEU A 297 -18.80 -12.45 -5.74
CA LEU A 297 -18.81 -12.29 -7.19
C LEU A 297 -18.87 -10.82 -7.56
N LEU A 298 -18.16 -10.46 -8.61
CA LEU A 298 -18.19 -9.10 -9.15
C LEU A 298 -19.52 -8.88 -9.85
N THR A 299 -20.10 -7.72 -9.62
CA THR A 299 -21.26 -7.19 -10.35
C THR A 299 -20.81 -6.01 -11.21
N PRO A 300 -21.66 -5.48 -12.12
CA PRO A 300 -21.37 -4.21 -12.78
C PRO A 300 -20.98 -3.09 -11.80
N ASP A 301 -21.64 -3.04 -10.64
CA ASP A 301 -21.36 -2.05 -9.58
C ASP A 301 -20.02 -2.27 -8.85
N SER A 302 -19.30 -3.34 -9.17
CA SER A 302 -17.93 -3.52 -8.69
C SER A 302 -16.93 -2.63 -9.42
N PHE A 303 -17.28 -2.14 -10.61
CA PHE A 303 -16.42 -1.34 -11.47
C PHE A 303 -16.76 0.16 -11.36
N VAL A 304 -15.74 1.03 -11.39
CA VAL A 304 -15.96 2.49 -11.37
C VAL A 304 -16.43 3.02 -12.72
N THR A 305 -16.03 2.37 -13.81
CA THR A 305 -16.38 2.72 -15.19
C THR A 305 -16.24 1.48 -16.07
N HIS A 306 -16.95 1.46 -17.21
CA HIS A 306 -16.91 0.36 -18.17
C HIS A 306 -16.96 0.88 -19.60
N ARG A 307 -16.38 0.10 -20.53
CA ARG A 307 -16.51 0.25 -21.97
C ARG A 307 -16.86 -1.11 -22.54
N ILE A 308 -18.16 -1.32 -22.74
CA ILE A 308 -18.71 -2.57 -23.29
C ILE A 308 -19.26 -2.23 -24.66
N ASN A 309 -18.42 -2.35 -25.68
CA ASN A 309 -18.75 -1.97 -27.04
C ASN A 309 -17.77 -2.65 -28.02
N TRP A 310 -18.00 -2.49 -29.32
CA TRP A 310 -17.16 -3.09 -30.37
C TRP A 310 -15.95 -2.26 -30.77
N GLN A 311 -15.60 -1.19 -30.03
CA GLN A 311 -14.44 -0.37 -30.33
C GLN A 311 -13.12 -1.09 -29.99
N ASP A 312 -12.02 -0.63 -30.57
CA ASP A 312 -10.68 -1.14 -30.26
C ASP A 312 -10.37 -0.96 -28.76
N LYS A 313 -9.90 -2.03 -28.10
CA LYS A 313 -9.68 -2.02 -26.65
C LYS A 313 -8.62 -0.99 -26.24
N ALA A 314 -7.64 -0.66 -27.08
CA ALA A 314 -6.65 0.36 -26.76
C ALA A 314 -7.25 1.77 -26.72
N LEU A 315 -8.24 2.06 -27.59
CA LEU A 315 -8.99 3.32 -27.52
C LEU A 315 -9.87 3.38 -26.27
N ASN A 316 -10.57 2.29 -25.95
CA ASN A 316 -11.37 2.20 -24.73
C ASN A 316 -10.52 2.38 -23.47
N ILE A 317 -9.36 1.72 -23.38
CA ILE A 317 -8.44 1.86 -22.25
C ILE A 317 -7.93 3.29 -22.13
N ARG A 318 -7.48 3.93 -23.23
CA ARG A 318 -7.09 5.35 -23.20
C ARG A 318 -8.20 6.25 -22.67
N SER A 319 -9.44 6.04 -23.12
CA SER A 319 -10.58 6.82 -22.63
C SER A 319 -10.82 6.65 -21.12
N ILE A 320 -10.53 5.48 -20.55
CA ILE A 320 -10.63 5.22 -19.11
C ILE A 320 -9.48 5.90 -18.37
N MET A 321 -8.28 5.89 -18.93
CA MET A 321 -7.11 6.56 -18.35
C MET A 321 -7.31 8.07 -18.29
N ASP A 322 -7.80 8.68 -19.37
CA ASP A 322 -8.15 10.10 -19.44
C ASP A 322 -9.28 10.44 -18.45
N GLU A 323 -10.32 9.60 -18.38
CA GLU A 323 -11.44 9.76 -17.45
C GLU A 323 -10.99 9.71 -15.98
N LEU A 324 -10.06 8.81 -15.63
CA LEU A 324 -9.54 8.66 -14.26
C LEU A 324 -8.40 9.63 -13.93
N GLY A 325 -7.73 10.18 -14.94
CA GLY A 325 -6.60 11.11 -14.79
C GLY A 325 -5.37 10.49 -14.11
N PHE A 326 -5.16 9.19 -14.25
CA PHE A 326 -3.95 8.51 -13.73
C PHE A 326 -2.92 8.31 -14.84
N ALA A 327 -1.65 8.23 -14.47
CA ALA A 327 -0.58 7.92 -15.40
C ALA A 327 -0.67 6.47 -15.92
N ASP A 328 -0.22 6.28 -17.15
CA ASP A 328 -0.30 5.03 -17.94
C ASP A 328 0.30 3.83 -17.20
N ASP A 329 1.46 4.03 -16.58
CA ASP A 329 2.17 3.03 -15.79
C ASP A 329 1.39 2.53 -14.57
N THR A 330 0.34 3.23 -14.13
CA THR A 330 -0.46 2.83 -12.96
C THR A 330 -1.57 1.83 -13.27
N PHE A 331 -1.73 1.41 -14.52
CA PHE A 331 -2.79 0.49 -14.95
C PHE A 331 -2.29 -0.94 -15.14
N VAL A 332 -3.18 -1.89 -14.85
CA VAL A 332 -3.05 -3.30 -15.23
C VAL A 332 -4.22 -3.67 -16.14
N PHE A 333 -3.96 -4.35 -17.25
CA PHE A 333 -4.98 -4.89 -18.14
C PHE A 333 -4.98 -6.43 -18.12
N ILE A 334 -6.15 -7.04 -17.99
CA ILE A 334 -6.34 -8.50 -17.94
C ILE A 334 -7.24 -8.94 -19.09
N ASP A 335 -6.74 -9.85 -19.92
CA ASP A 335 -7.44 -10.38 -21.10
C ASP A 335 -6.91 -11.77 -21.44
N ASP A 336 -7.80 -12.72 -21.75
CA ASP A 336 -7.43 -14.10 -22.12
C ASP A 336 -6.96 -14.20 -23.59
N SER A 337 -7.33 -13.24 -24.43
CA SER A 337 -6.96 -13.19 -25.85
C SER A 337 -5.53 -12.71 -26.07
N ALA A 338 -4.66 -13.60 -26.57
CA ALA A 338 -3.29 -13.26 -26.94
C ALA A 338 -3.22 -12.11 -27.96
N ARG A 339 -4.19 -12.03 -28.88
CA ARG A 339 -4.28 -10.97 -29.89
C ARG A 339 -4.56 -9.61 -29.26
N GLU A 340 -5.52 -9.53 -28.33
CA GLU A 340 -5.84 -8.27 -27.67
C GLU A 340 -4.68 -7.85 -26.76
N ARG A 341 -4.07 -8.78 -26.01
CA ARG A 341 -2.85 -8.49 -25.21
C ARG A 341 -1.73 -7.88 -26.05
N GLU A 342 -1.43 -8.45 -27.21
CA GLU A 342 -0.38 -7.93 -28.08
C GLU A 342 -0.75 -6.56 -28.68
N ARG A 343 -2.02 -6.38 -29.05
CA ARG A 343 -2.52 -5.08 -29.53
C ARG A 343 -2.34 -3.98 -28.49
N ILE A 344 -2.62 -4.27 -27.21
CA ILE A 344 -2.42 -3.33 -26.11
C ILE A 344 -0.93 -3.06 -25.91
N ARG A 345 -0.06 -4.10 -25.87
CA ARG A 345 1.38 -3.93 -25.71
C ARG A 345 2.01 -2.96 -26.73
N GLN A 346 1.57 -3.04 -27.98
CA GLN A 346 2.03 -2.15 -29.05
C GLN A 346 1.49 -0.72 -28.93
N SER A 347 0.28 -0.57 -28.41
CA SER A 347 -0.45 0.71 -28.42
C SER A 347 -0.27 1.52 -27.13
N LEU A 348 0.02 0.84 -26.02
CA LEU A 348 0.06 1.32 -24.64
C LEU A 348 1.18 0.55 -23.88
N PRO A 349 2.46 0.83 -24.18
CA PRO A 349 3.58 0.03 -23.71
C PRO A 349 3.80 0.07 -22.19
N ASP A 350 3.34 1.12 -21.51
CA ASP A 350 3.57 1.32 -20.08
C ASP A 350 2.53 0.59 -19.20
N ILE A 351 1.44 0.08 -19.79
CA ILE A 351 0.42 -0.68 -19.06
C ILE A 351 0.93 -2.09 -18.78
N ALA A 352 0.78 -2.55 -17.53
CA ALA A 352 1.07 -3.94 -17.20
C ALA A 352 -0.03 -4.86 -17.75
N ILE A 353 0.34 -5.96 -18.41
CA ILE A 353 -0.60 -6.87 -19.06
C ILE A 353 -0.53 -8.25 -18.40
N LEU A 354 -1.68 -8.82 -18.04
CA LEU A 354 -1.84 -10.15 -17.47
C LEU A 354 -2.88 -10.95 -18.27
N GLY A 355 -2.97 -12.27 -18.02
CA GLY A 355 -3.96 -13.17 -18.62
C GLY A 355 -3.40 -14.15 -19.65
N ASP A 356 -2.08 -14.25 -19.76
CA ASP A 356 -1.38 -15.32 -20.49
C ASP A 356 -1.48 -16.69 -19.82
N ASP A 357 -1.48 -16.73 -18.49
CA ASP A 357 -1.82 -17.90 -17.68
C ASP A 357 -2.92 -17.56 -16.66
N LEU A 358 -4.17 -17.95 -16.97
CA LEU A 358 -5.30 -17.75 -16.07
C LEU A 358 -5.16 -18.55 -14.78
N PHE A 359 -4.51 -19.73 -14.78
CA PHE A 359 -4.37 -20.55 -13.57
C PHE A 359 -3.53 -19.86 -12.49
N SER A 360 -2.50 -19.12 -12.90
CA SER A 360 -1.69 -18.32 -11.97
C SER A 360 -2.28 -16.95 -11.66
N LEU A 361 -3.26 -16.46 -12.41
CA LEU A 361 -3.76 -15.08 -12.34
C LEU A 361 -4.19 -14.68 -10.92
N ARG A 362 -4.96 -15.54 -10.22
CA ARG A 362 -5.36 -15.29 -8.82
C ARG A 362 -4.15 -15.04 -7.93
N ARG A 363 -3.13 -15.90 -8.02
CA ARG A 363 -1.91 -15.78 -7.21
C ARG A 363 -1.19 -14.49 -7.57
N THR A 364 -0.95 -14.24 -8.86
CA THR A 364 -0.29 -13.03 -9.34
C THR A 364 -0.96 -11.75 -8.83
N LEU A 365 -2.29 -11.64 -8.93
CA LEU A 365 -3.03 -10.48 -8.43
C LEU A 365 -2.87 -10.29 -6.91
N LEU A 366 -2.87 -11.38 -6.15
CA LEU A 366 -2.80 -11.31 -4.69
C LEU A 366 -1.38 -11.04 -4.17
N THR A 367 -0.35 -11.49 -4.89
CA THR A 367 1.06 -11.43 -4.46
C THR A 367 1.90 -10.36 -5.14
N ASP A 368 1.47 -9.77 -6.27
CA ASP A 368 2.24 -8.70 -6.92
C ASP A 368 2.42 -7.51 -5.96
N PRO A 369 3.65 -7.14 -5.58
CA PRO A 369 3.88 -6.06 -4.61
C PRO A 369 3.35 -4.71 -5.10
N ARG A 370 3.24 -4.51 -6.42
CA ARG A 370 2.74 -3.26 -7.01
C ARG A 370 1.23 -3.08 -6.82
N LEU A 371 0.52 -4.15 -6.49
CA LEU A 371 -0.92 -4.19 -6.20
C LEU A 371 -1.21 -4.16 -4.69
N GLN A 372 -0.21 -3.91 -3.85
CA GLN A 372 -0.33 -3.93 -2.39
C GLN A 372 -0.19 -2.51 -1.82
N PRO A 373 -1.19 -1.99 -1.09
CA PRO A 373 -1.06 -0.75 -0.34
C PRO A 373 -0.28 -1.01 0.95
N LEU A 374 0.48 -0.02 1.40
CA LEU A 374 1.18 -0.07 2.69
C LEU A 374 0.24 -0.17 3.90
N ARG A 375 -0.92 0.49 3.80
CA ARG A 375 -1.98 0.49 4.83
C ARG A 375 -3.34 0.51 4.16
N ILE A 376 -4.30 -0.19 4.74
CA ILE A 376 -5.71 -0.12 4.34
C ILE A 376 -6.42 0.82 5.31
N THR A 377 -6.80 2.00 4.82
CA THR A 377 -7.59 2.98 5.59
C THR A 377 -9.06 2.92 5.18
N PRO A 378 -10.00 3.42 6.00
CA PRO A 378 -11.40 3.54 5.61
C PRO A 378 -11.60 4.29 4.28
N GLU A 379 -10.79 5.33 4.02
CA GLU A 379 -10.80 6.04 2.73
C GLU A 379 -10.34 5.16 1.58
N THR A 380 -9.29 4.36 1.79
CA THR A 380 -8.77 3.43 0.78
C THR A 380 -9.84 2.38 0.43
N ALA A 381 -10.54 1.85 1.44
CA ALA A 381 -11.65 0.92 1.23
C ALA A 381 -12.86 1.57 0.51
N ALA A 382 -13.13 2.86 0.76
CA ALA A 382 -14.20 3.62 0.12
C ALA A 382 -13.84 4.22 -1.25
N ARG A 383 -12.62 3.99 -1.74
CA ARG A 383 -12.08 4.68 -2.93
C ARG A 383 -12.93 4.49 -4.20
N THR A 384 -13.51 3.30 -4.38
CA THR A 384 -14.39 3.02 -5.53
C THR A 384 -15.58 4.00 -5.57
N GLU A 385 -16.29 4.14 -4.45
CA GLU A 385 -17.47 5.01 -4.39
C GLU A 385 -17.09 6.49 -4.50
N LEU A 386 -15.97 6.89 -3.90
CA LEU A 386 -15.45 8.26 -4.01
C LEU A 386 -15.13 8.63 -5.47
N VAL A 387 -14.51 7.71 -6.22
CA VAL A 387 -14.18 7.94 -7.63
C VAL A 387 -15.43 7.90 -8.49
N ARG A 388 -16.36 6.97 -8.25
CA ARG A 388 -17.65 6.95 -8.97
C ARG A 388 -18.40 8.27 -8.80
N ALA A 389 -18.47 8.80 -7.59
CA ALA A 389 -19.06 10.10 -7.34
C ALA A 389 -18.32 11.24 -8.06
N GLN A 390 -16.99 11.15 -8.20
CA GLN A 390 -16.21 12.13 -8.97
C GLN A 390 -16.52 12.09 -10.47
N LEU A 391 -16.67 10.90 -11.05
CA LEU A 391 -17.04 10.73 -12.45
C LEU A 391 -18.45 11.28 -12.70
N GLU A 392 -19.40 10.98 -11.81
CA GLU A 392 -20.76 11.51 -11.90
C GLU A 392 -20.79 13.04 -11.74
N ARG A 393 -19.98 13.63 -10.84
CA ARG A 393 -19.83 15.09 -10.77
C ARG A 393 -19.33 15.68 -12.09
N SER A 394 -18.33 15.03 -12.70
CA SER A 394 -17.74 15.51 -13.96
C SER A 394 -18.77 15.47 -15.10
N ARG A 395 -19.59 14.42 -15.13
CA ARG A 395 -20.72 14.29 -16.07
C ARG A 395 -21.76 15.38 -15.84
N LEU A 396 -22.23 15.57 -14.60
CA LEU A 396 -23.22 16.60 -14.26
C LEU A 396 -22.71 18.00 -14.59
N ARG A 397 -21.43 18.27 -14.36
CA ARG A 397 -20.80 19.56 -14.70
C ARG A 397 -20.80 19.83 -16.20
N ALA A 398 -20.66 18.80 -17.03
CA ALA A 398 -20.72 18.92 -18.48
C ALA A 398 -22.16 19.05 -19.02
N GLU A 399 -23.15 18.49 -18.33
CA GLU A 399 -24.57 18.56 -18.71
C GLU A 399 -25.26 19.87 -18.28
N LEU A 400 -24.75 20.55 -17.24
CA LEU A 400 -25.33 21.78 -16.70
C LEU A 400 -24.75 23.06 -17.36
N PRO A 401 -25.53 24.15 -17.44
CA PRO A 401 -25.18 25.32 -18.26
C PRO A 401 -24.05 26.18 -17.67
N ASP A 402 -23.93 26.23 -16.35
CA ASP A 402 -22.95 27.05 -15.64
C ASP A 402 -22.54 26.44 -14.29
N GLU A 403 -21.46 26.98 -13.74
CA GLU A 403 -20.87 26.52 -12.46
C GLU A 403 -21.83 26.70 -11.28
N ALA A 404 -22.64 27.76 -11.27
CA ALA A 404 -23.56 28.04 -10.16
C ALA A 404 -24.68 26.99 -10.10
N SER A 405 -25.24 26.63 -11.25
CA SER A 405 -26.23 25.57 -11.42
C SER A 405 -25.65 24.21 -11.02
N PHE A 406 -24.42 23.93 -11.42
CA PHE A 406 -23.69 22.73 -11.00
C PHE A 406 -23.53 22.64 -9.48
N LEU A 407 -22.97 23.66 -8.84
CA LEU A 407 -22.76 23.68 -7.39
C LEU A 407 -24.07 23.58 -6.60
N ALA A 408 -25.12 24.26 -7.06
CA ALA A 408 -26.45 24.17 -6.46
C ALA A 408 -27.02 22.75 -6.55
N SER A 409 -26.83 22.07 -7.69
CA SER A 409 -27.32 20.70 -7.89
C SER A 409 -26.70 19.68 -6.95
N LEU A 410 -25.52 19.96 -6.39
CA LEU A 410 -24.80 19.03 -5.52
C LEU A 410 -25.28 19.05 -4.07
N ALA A 411 -26.05 20.07 -3.66
CA ALA A 411 -26.54 20.25 -2.29
C ALA A 411 -25.41 20.08 -1.24
N ILE A 412 -24.29 20.79 -1.46
CA ILE A 412 -23.06 20.62 -0.68
C ILE A 412 -23.26 21.11 0.76
N ILE A 413 -22.98 20.24 1.72
CA ILE A 413 -22.91 20.54 3.15
C ILE A 413 -21.43 20.65 3.53
N ARG A 414 -21.08 21.76 4.20
CA ARG A 414 -19.73 22.05 4.69
C ARG A 414 -19.79 22.27 6.20
N THR A 415 -19.02 21.52 6.95
CA THR A 415 -18.90 21.67 8.40
C THR A 415 -17.45 22.02 8.72
N VAL A 416 -17.24 23.20 9.31
CA VAL A 416 -15.92 23.62 9.78
C VAL A 416 -15.94 23.64 11.30
N GLU A 417 -15.00 22.94 11.89
CA GLU A 417 -14.86 22.80 13.34
C GLU A 417 -13.42 23.07 13.77
N GLN A 418 -13.26 23.67 14.95
CA GLN A 418 -11.96 23.78 15.59
C GLN A 418 -11.75 22.51 16.42
N LEU A 419 -10.64 21.82 16.20
CA LEU A 419 -10.25 20.70 17.05
C LEU A 419 -9.74 21.23 18.39
N THR A 420 -10.21 20.61 19.47
CA THR A 420 -9.87 20.96 20.85
C THR A 420 -9.45 19.76 21.70
N ASP A 421 -9.84 18.54 21.31
CA ASP A 421 -9.53 17.31 22.05
C ASP A 421 -8.24 16.66 21.51
N PRO A 422 -7.12 16.69 22.27
CA PRO A 422 -5.88 16.02 21.87
C PRO A 422 -5.92 14.49 22.00
N THR A 423 -6.99 13.94 22.58
CA THR A 423 -7.17 12.49 22.80
C THR A 423 -7.93 11.79 21.66
N ASP A 424 -8.54 12.54 20.73
CA ASP A 424 -9.17 11.98 19.52
C ASP A 424 -8.10 11.50 18.52
N ALA A 425 -7.58 10.30 18.78
CA ALA A 425 -6.54 9.67 17.96
C ALA A 425 -6.98 9.48 16.50
N THR A 426 -8.25 9.14 16.26
CA THR A 426 -8.78 8.87 14.92
C THR A 426 -8.78 10.12 14.05
N THR A 427 -9.29 11.24 14.58
CA THR A 427 -9.29 12.50 13.84
C THR A 427 -7.88 13.04 13.65
N LEU A 428 -7.02 12.95 14.67
CA LEU A 428 -5.62 13.39 14.56
C LEU A 428 -4.83 12.60 13.53
N GLU A 429 -5.03 11.28 13.45
CA GLU A 429 -4.40 10.46 12.42
C GLU A 429 -4.85 10.87 11.02
N ARG A 430 -6.14 11.17 10.84
CA ARG A 430 -6.66 11.68 9.56
C ARG A 430 -6.10 13.06 9.20
N VAL A 431 -5.93 13.94 10.17
CA VAL A 431 -5.30 15.25 9.95
C VAL A 431 -3.84 15.09 9.53
N ARG A 432 -3.07 14.25 10.22
CA ARG A 432 -1.70 13.90 9.84
C ARG A 432 -1.64 13.42 8.39
N GLU A 433 -2.51 12.47 8.04
CA GLU A 433 -2.56 11.89 6.69
C GLU A 433 -2.82 12.96 5.62
N LEU A 434 -3.72 13.93 5.87
CA LEU A 434 -3.98 15.02 4.93
C LEU A 434 -2.76 15.92 4.73
N PHE A 435 -2.05 16.29 5.80
CA PHE A 435 -0.81 17.06 5.66
C PHE A 435 0.28 16.30 4.90
N GLU A 436 0.35 14.98 5.08
CA GLU A 436 1.36 14.13 4.46
C GLU A 436 1.09 13.84 2.98
N ARG A 437 -0.16 13.53 2.63
CA ARG A 437 -0.55 13.08 1.28
C ARG A 437 -0.94 14.22 0.35
N THR A 438 -1.36 15.37 0.88
CA THR A 438 -1.79 16.50 0.04
C THR A 438 -0.59 17.27 -0.46
N THR A 439 -0.41 17.28 -1.78
CA THR A 439 0.68 18.02 -2.46
C THR A 439 0.18 19.15 -3.35
N GLN A 440 -1.00 18.99 -3.97
CA GLN A 440 -1.55 19.97 -4.92
C GLN A 440 -2.16 21.20 -4.25
N TYR A 441 -2.85 21.01 -3.14
CA TYR A 441 -3.49 22.09 -2.40
C TYR A 441 -2.92 22.16 -0.99
N ASN A 442 -1.60 22.35 -0.90
CA ASN A 442 -0.85 22.45 0.35
C ASN A 442 -0.01 23.73 0.29
N THR A 443 -0.21 24.65 1.23
CA THR A 443 0.39 25.98 1.13
C THR A 443 1.87 25.99 1.43
N THR A 444 2.35 25.26 2.43
CA THR A 444 3.76 25.31 2.86
C THR A 444 4.52 24.00 2.71
N GLY A 445 3.82 22.87 2.51
CA GLY A 445 4.40 21.54 2.47
C GLY A 445 4.82 20.99 3.84
N ILE A 446 4.58 21.74 4.92
CA ILE A 446 4.91 21.33 6.29
C ILE A 446 4.06 20.11 6.66
N LYS A 447 4.74 19.07 7.14
CA LYS A 447 4.13 17.86 7.68
C LYS A 447 4.16 17.93 9.20
N PHE A 448 3.13 17.39 9.84
CA PHE A 448 3.03 17.30 11.29
C PHE A 448 2.90 15.84 11.70
N SER A 449 3.72 15.40 12.63
CA SER A 449 3.56 14.14 13.36
C SER A 449 2.36 14.23 14.31
N THR A 450 1.82 13.07 14.73
CA THR A 450 0.73 13.03 15.72
C THR A 450 1.12 13.70 17.04
N ALA A 451 2.39 13.62 17.43
CA ALA A 451 2.89 14.28 18.64
C ALA A 451 2.89 15.81 18.50
N GLU A 452 3.32 16.34 17.35
CA GLU A 452 3.28 17.77 17.06
C GLU A 452 1.84 18.30 17.00
N LEU A 453 0.91 17.56 16.39
CA LEU A 453 -0.51 17.94 16.36
C LEU A 453 -1.11 18.02 17.78
N ARG A 454 -0.76 17.09 18.67
CA ARG A 454 -1.18 17.15 20.08
C ARG A 454 -0.56 18.36 20.80
N ALA A 455 0.70 18.66 20.54
CA ALA A 455 1.38 19.83 21.11
C ALA A 455 0.73 21.14 20.63
N LEU A 456 0.33 21.22 19.35
CA LEU A 456 -0.42 22.35 18.82
C LEU A 456 -1.76 22.54 19.55
N LEU A 457 -2.51 21.46 19.79
CA LEU A 457 -3.78 21.53 20.53
C LEU A 457 -3.61 21.95 22.00
N ALA A 458 -2.47 21.65 22.61
CA ALA A 458 -2.16 22.05 23.99
C ALA A 458 -1.67 23.51 24.12
N THR A 459 -1.32 24.16 23.01
CA THR A 459 -0.73 25.52 23.02
C THR A 459 -1.83 26.58 22.88
N PRO A 460 -1.95 27.55 23.83
CA PRO A 460 -3.03 28.55 23.81
C PRO A 460 -3.09 29.44 22.55
N GLU A 461 -1.94 29.72 21.94
CA GLU A 461 -1.78 30.56 20.74
C GLU A 461 -1.95 29.79 19.42
N SER A 462 -2.21 28.47 19.51
CA SER A 462 -2.34 27.59 18.37
C SER A 462 -3.78 27.13 18.17
N ARG A 463 -4.19 26.99 16.92
CA ARG A 463 -5.54 26.52 16.55
C ARG A 463 -5.43 25.56 15.38
N LEU A 464 -6.24 24.51 15.40
CA LEU A 464 -6.34 23.54 14.33
C LEU A 464 -7.79 23.49 13.87
N TYR A 465 -8.04 23.88 12.62
CA TYR A 465 -9.37 23.82 12.01
C TYR A 465 -9.43 22.66 11.05
N VAL A 466 -10.57 21.98 11.03
CA VAL A 466 -10.84 20.92 10.06
C VAL A 466 -12.14 21.21 9.31
N LEU A 467 -12.17 20.80 8.05
CA LEU A 467 -13.31 20.89 7.16
C LEU A 467 -13.79 19.48 6.82
N ARG A 468 -15.07 19.25 7.05
CA ARG A 468 -15.80 18.07 6.57
C ARG A 468 -16.79 18.48 5.49
N MET A 469 -16.90 17.66 4.45
CA MET A 469 -17.79 17.94 3.32
C MET A 469 -18.58 16.71 2.91
N ARG A 470 -19.85 16.94 2.56
CA ARG A 470 -20.74 15.95 1.96
C ARG A 470 -21.52 16.61 0.83
N ASP A 471 -21.74 15.89 -0.25
CA ASP A 471 -22.68 16.27 -1.31
C ASP A 471 -23.73 15.18 -1.50
N ARG A 472 -24.66 15.37 -2.46
CA ARG A 472 -25.72 14.39 -2.72
C ARG A 472 -25.22 13.04 -3.26
N LEU A 473 -23.99 12.97 -3.76
CA LEU A 473 -23.40 11.79 -4.39
C LEU A 473 -22.51 11.02 -3.40
N THR A 474 -21.81 11.71 -2.50
CA THR A 474 -20.88 11.06 -1.56
C THR A 474 -20.62 11.89 -0.31
N ASP A 475 -20.27 11.19 0.77
CA ASP A 475 -19.67 11.79 1.95
C ASP A 475 -18.15 11.77 1.78
N HIS A 476 -17.55 12.96 1.68
CA HIS A 476 -16.11 13.08 1.53
C HIS A 476 -15.40 12.98 2.89
N GLY A 477 -16.11 13.08 4.01
CA GLY A 477 -15.51 13.10 5.34
C GLY A 477 -14.58 14.31 5.53
N LEU A 478 -13.49 14.11 6.28
CA LEU A 478 -12.48 15.15 6.55
C LEU A 478 -11.64 15.40 5.30
N VAL A 479 -11.71 16.62 4.77
CA VAL A 479 -11.13 17.02 3.48
C VAL A 479 -10.24 18.24 3.54
N GLY A 480 -10.28 19.03 4.60
CA GLY A 480 -9.42 20.21 4.72
C GLY A 480 -8.92 20.39 6.14
N VAL A 481 -7.72 20.95 6.28
CA VAL A 481 -7.12 21.28 7.57
C VAL A 481 -6.36 22.59 7.46
N ALA A 482 -6.45 23.44 8.47
CA ALA A 482 -5.56 24.57 8.64
C ALA A 482 -4.97 24.60 10.05
N ALA A 483 -3.66 24.76 10.14
CA ALA A 483 -2.95 25.00 11.38
C ALA A 483 -2.61 26.48 11.49
N ILE A 484 -2.95 27.08 12.63
CA ILE A 484 -2.65 28.47 12.96
C ILE A 484 -1.78 28.47 14.21
N VAL A 485 -0.69 29.24 14.18
CA VAL A 485 0.23 29.42 15.31
C VAL A 485 0.60 30.89 15.38
N ASN A 486 0.46 31.54 16.54
CA ASN A 486 0.83 32.94 16.75
C ASN A 486 0.25 33.89 15.67
N SER A 487 -1.04 33.74 15.35
CA SER A 487 -1.74 34.51 14.31
C SER A 487 -1.17 34.37 12.89
N GLU A 488 -0.47 33.27 12.62
CA GLU A 488 -0.03 32.88 11.28
C GLU A 488 -0.70 31.57 10.86
N ILE A 489 -1.28 31.51 9.65
CA ILE A 489 -1.70 30.26 9.01
C ILE A 489 -0.43 29.57 8.50
N VAL A 490 0.11 28.66 9.33
CA VAL A 490 1.39 27.98 9.08
C VAL A 490 1.27 26.92 7.99
N ASN A 491 0.11 26.26 7.88
CA ASN A 491 -0.19 25.40 6.74
C ASN A 491 -1.70 25.29 6.54
N PHE A 492 -2.11 25.20 5.28
CA PHE A 492 -3.47 24.98 4.84
C PHE A 492 -3.47 23.88 3.78
N VAL A 493 -4.25 22.83 4.02
CA VAL A 493 -4.40 21.71 3.10
C VAL A 493 -5.85 21.47 2.73
N LEU A 494 -6.09 21.13 1.45
CA LEU A 494 -7.38 20.68 0.95
C LEU A 494 -7.21 19.45 0.06
N SER A 495 -8.04 18.44 0.28
CA SER A 495 -8.05 17.23 -0.54
C SER A 495 -8.43 17.56 -1.98
N CYS A 496 -7.73 16.98 -2.95
CA CYS A 496 -7.95 17.23 -4.38
C CYS A 496 -9.39 16.91 -4.86
N ARG A 497 -10.09 16.00 -4.17
CA ARG A 497 -11.46 15.58 -4.52
C ARG A 497 -12.55 16.63 -4.24
N VAL A 498 -12.23 17.69 -3.48
CA VAL A 498 -13.17 18.80 -3.20
C VAL A 498 -12.70 20.14 -3.77
N ILE A 499 -11.63 20.15 -4.56
CA ILE A 499 -11.18 21.37 -5.25
C ILE A 499 -12.28 21.80 -6.25
N GLY A 500 -12.61 23.09 -6.22
CA GLY A 500 -13.70 23.67 -7.02
C GLY A 500 -15.08 23.50 -6.38
N LEU A 501 -15.19 22.86 -5.21
CA LEU A 501 -16.43 22.78 -4.44
C LEU A 501 -16.53 23.88 -3.37
N HIS A 502 -15.69 24.92 -3.45
CA HIS A 502 -15.63 26.06 -2.52
C HIS A 502 -15.42 25.62 -1.06
N GLY A 503 -14.67 24.54 -0.84
CA GLY A 503 -14.32 24.07 0.50
C GLY A 503 -13.27 24.98 1.15
N GLU A 504 -12.32 25.43 0.34
CA GLU A 504 -11.28 26.39 0.71
C GLU A 504 -11.88 27.68 1.29
N SER A 505 -12.91 28.22 0.64
CA SER A 505 -13.57 29.45 1.06
C SER A 505 -14.25 29.26 2.40
N ALA A 506 -15.00 28.16 2.58
CA ALA A 506 -15.69 27.89 3.83
C ALA A 506 -14.72 27.76 5.02
N LEU A 507 -13.60 27.05 4.83
CA LEU A 507 -12.59 26.87 5.86
C LEU A 507 -11.90 28.20 6.19
N LEU A 508 -11.46 28.94 5.17
CA LEU A 508 -10.76 30.21 5.37
C LEU A 508 -11.68 31.29 5.95
N ASP A 509 -12.94 31.38 5.52
CA ASP A 509 -13.91 32.31 6.07
C ASP A 509 -14.16 32.08 7.55
N ARG A 510 -14.25 30.82 7.98
CA ARG A 510 -14.42 30.49 9.40
C ARG A 510 -13.21 30.92 10.22
N ILE A 511 -12.00 30.64 9.73
CA ILE A 511 -10.74 31.07 10.37
C ILE A 511 -10.70 32.59 10.51
N LEU A 512 -11.09 33.33 9.46
CA LEU A 512 -11.15 34.79 9.49
C LEU A 512 -12.27 35.36 10.37
N GLN A 513 -13.36 34.61 10.60
CA GLN A 513 -14.42 35.00 11.54
C GLN A 513 -13.97 34.87 13.00
N ASP A 514 -13.18 33.83 13.30
CA ASP A 514 -12.70 33.56 14.65
C ASP A 514 -11.45 34.41 15.00
N ALA A 515 -10.76 34.98 14.01
CA ALA A 515 -9.58 35.82 14.20
C ALA A 515 -9.93 37.22 14.73
N SER A 516 -9.32 37.62 15.86
CA SER A 516 -9.48 38.95 16.47
C SER A 516 -8.53 40.01 15.91
N ILE A 517 -7.44 39.57 15.29
CA ILE A 517 -6.40 40.39 14.67
C ILE A 517 -6.08 39.88 13.26
N PRO A 518 -5.50 40.71 12.38
CA PRO A 518 -5.05 40.27 11.06
C PRO A 518 -4.14 39.05 11.15
N LEU A 519 -4.36 38.08 10.26
CA LEU A 519 -3.56 36.87 10.17
C LEU A 519 -2.50 37.01 9.09
N HIS A 520 -1.29 36.54 9.40
CA HIS A 520 -0.27 36.26 8.40
C HIS A 520 -0.53 34.89 7.77
N ALA A 521 -0.11 34.70 6.53
CA ALA A 521 -0.17 33.40 5.88
C ALA A 521 0.98 33.24 4.87
N ARG A 522 1.36 31.99 4.60
CA ARG A 522 2.47 31.68 3.69
C ARG A 522 2.05 30.68 2.61
N ILE A 523 2.54 30.90 1.40
CA ILE A 523 2.59 29.91 0.33
C ILE A 523 4.05 29.76 -0.06
N VAL A 524 4.57 28.54 0.06
CA VAL A 524 5.90 28.16 -0.42
C VAL A 524 5.70 27.48 -1.79
N PRO A 525 6.05 28.13 -2.91
CA PRO A 525 5.79 27.58 -4.23
C PRO A 525 6.57 26.29 -4.48
N THR A 526 5.91 25.32 -5.09
CA THR A 526 6.49 24.06 -5.58
C THR A 526 5.92 23.76 -6.96
N ASN A 527 6.53 22.82 -7.68
CA ASN A 527 5.99 22.37 -8.98
C ASN A 527 4.60 21.71 -8.85
N ARG A 528 4.22 21.26 -7.65
CA ARG A 528 2.98 20.49 -7.43
C ARG A 528 1.85 21.33 -6.84
N ASN A 529 2.13 22.33 -6.01
CA ASN A 529 1.10 23.14 -5.35
C ASN A 529 0.60 24.33 -6.17
N LEU A 530 0.76 24.30 -7.49
CA LEU A 530 0.25 25.33 -8.39
C LEU A 530 -1.25 25.64 -8.16
N PRO A 531 -2.14 24.67 -7.86
CA PRO A 531 -3.55 24.94 -7.56
C PRO A 531 -3.82 25.88 -6.38
N VAL A 532 -2.94 25.95 -5.36
CA VAL A 532 -3.17 26.76 -4.16
C VAL A 532 -2.69 28.22 -4.30
N ARG A 533 -1.95 28.55 -5.36
CA ARG A 533 -1.19 29.81 -5.49
C ARG A 533 -2.01 31.09 -5.31
N ASN A 534 -3.30 31.04 -5.63
CA ASN A 534 -4.19 32.20 -5.53
C ASN A 534 -5.07 32.18 -4.27
N LEU A 535 -5.02 31.13 -3.43
CA LEU A 535 -5.90 30.94 -2.27
C LEU A 535 -6.06 32.23 -1.46
N TYR A 536 -4.97 32.82 -0.97
CA TYR A 536 -5.07 34.00 -0.11
C TYR A 536 -5.46 35.26 -0.89
N ARG A 537 -4.99 35.42 -2.13
CA ARG A 537 -5.34 36.55 -3.00
C ARG A 537 -6.85 36.60 -3.26
N ASP A 538 -7.43 35.46 -3.63
CA ASP A 538 -8.84 35.32 -3.98
C ASP A 538 -9.76 35.56 -2.76
N HIS A 539 -9.22 35.42 -1.55
CA HIS A 539 -9.91 35.68 -0.28
C HIS A 539 -9.50 37.01 0.37
N GLY A 540 -8.94 37.94 -0.41
CA GLY A 540 -8.74 39.34 -0.02
C GLY A 540 -7.49 39.62 0.80
N PHE A 541 -6.55 38.68 0.91
CA PHE A 541 -5.23 38.95 1.50
C PHE A 541 -4.39 39.82 0.55
N THR A 542 -3.47 40.60 1.12
CA THR A 542 -2.51 41.41 0.37
C THR A 542 -1.12 40.82 0.53
N GLU A 543 -0.43 40.58 -0.59
CA GLU A 543 0.94 40.08 -0.60
C GLU A 543 1.88 41.18 -0.07
N GLN A 544 2.63 40.88 1.00
CA GLN A 544 3.59 41.80 1.62
C GLN A 544 5.02 41.56 1.10
N ALA A 545 5.32 40.29 0.82
CA ALA A 545 6.56 39.81 0.24
C ALA A 545 6.25 38.54 -0.56
N PRO A 546 7.12 38.07 -1.48
CA PRO A 546 6.86 36.88 -2.28
C PRO A 546 6.39 35.69 -1.43
N GLY A 547 5.17 35.22 -1.67
CA GLY A 547 4.57 34.09 -0.95
C GLY A 547 4.11 34.38 0.49
N THR A 548 4.22 35.62 0.98
CA THR A 548 3.77 36.04 2.32
C THR A 548 2.60 37.00 2.22
N TRP A 549 1.52 36.68 2.93
CA TRP A 549 0.21 37.31 2.78
C TRP A 549 -0.28 37.85 4.13
N LEU A 550 -0.97 38.98 4.10
CA LEU A 550 -1.62 39.57 5.28
C LEU A 550 -3.12 39.72 5.03
N SER A 551 -3.95 39.24 5.96
CA SER A 551 -5.40 39.39 5.88
C SER A 551 -5.81 40.84 6.10
N ARG A 552 -6.92 41.27 5.50
CA ARG A 552 -7.52 42.58 5.80
C ARG A 552 -8.15 42.60 7.18
N ASP A 553 -8.15 43.76 7.83
CA ASP A 553 -8.89 43.98 9.08
C ASP A 553 -10.40 44.06 8.80
N ARG A 554 -11.15 43.02 9.20
CA ARG A 554 -12.60 42.97 8.99
C ARG A 554 -13.37 44.04 9.77
N ARG A 555 -12.79 44.70 10.78
CA ARG A 555 -13.44 45.84 11.48
C ARG A 555 -13.69 47.04 10.56
N LYS A 556 -12.92 47.17 9.46
CA LYS A 556 -13.13 48.23 8.45
C LYS A 556 -14.15 47.87 7.36
N MET A 557 -14.53 46.59 7.20
CA MET A 557 -15.49 46.16 6.16
C MET A 557 -16.96 46.34 6.55
N GLY A 558 -17.28 46.44 7.85
CA GLY A 558 -18.65 46.68 8.32
C GLY A 558 -19.21 48.09 8.02
N GLN A 559 -18.38 49.01 7.52
CA GLN A 559 -18.80 50.37 7.15
C GLN A 559 -19.03 50.59 5.64
N GLU A 560 -18.67 49.63 4.78
CA GLU A 560 -18.80 49.76 3.31
C GLU A 560 -19.86 48.83 2.70
N ARG A 561 -20.59 48.05 3.53
CA ARG A 561 -21.75 47.24 3.12
C ARG A 561 -23.01 47.60 3.92
N GLY A 562 -23.23 48.91 4.13
CA GLY A 562 -24.47 49.48 4.65
C GLY A 562 -25.38 49.90 3.53
#